data_AF-A0A7W6LR49-F1
#
_entry.id   AF-A0A7W6LR49-F1
#
_cell.length_a   1.000
_cell.length_b   1.000
_cell.length_c   1.000
_cell.angle_alpha   90.00
_cell.angle_beta   90.00
_cell.angle_gamma   90.00
#
_symmetry.space_group_name_H-M   'P 1'
#
loop_
_entity.id
_entity.type
_entity.pdbx_description
1 polymer ?
#
loop_
_entity_poly.entity_id
_entity_poly.type
_entity_poly.pdbx_seq_one_letter_code
_entity_poly.pdbx_strand_id
1 'polypeptide(L)'
;MSLTLHRDGGSGNLVGVFRRPAKMSLSVGPIISNPSGSPTKLAVKSSRFENDRLFVDIENRRDPKKVDTYILTKLGHDGLLMEIQGAPVGLFPLMRSNSGIDLAQDWAPDISVRPDTPFASNEDLKKIFDEDQALRTGQDSKDWKQIAKSDKVRRQAVMKLLQEGDLKTGQDYERAAIIYQHGETSDDFLMSHSLALAALSKGAPSAVWIATASMDRYLESIGRPQIYGTQSVVQASPAPDTVAPLPQALRKDLALPESRP
;
A
#
# COMPACT_ATOMS: atom_id res chain seq x y z
N MET A 1 11.52 10.98 10.28
CA MET A 1 11.27 11.30 11.71
C MET A 1 12.10 10.34 12.55
N SER A 2 12.43 10.67 13.80
CA SER A 2 13.11 9.75 14.72
C SER A 2 12.59 9.89 16.14
N LEU A 3 12.49 8.77 16.84
CA LEU A 3 12.08 8.72 18.25
C LEU A 3 13.20 8.06 19.04
N THR A 4 13.74 8.79 20.03
CA THR A 4 14.73 8.25 20.96
C THR A 4 14.09 8.13 22.32
N LEU A 5 14.13 6.94 22.91
CA LEU A 5 13.61 6.65 24.25
C LEU A 5 14.71 6.02 25.10
N HIS A 6 14.75 6.36 26.37
CA HIS A 6 15.64 5.80 27.38
C HIS A 6 14.88 5.64 28.68
N ARG A 7 15.27 4.64 29.49
CA ARG A 7 14.71 4.46 30.82
C ARG A 7 15.17 5.60 31.72
N ASP A 8 14.21 6.24 32.37
CA ASP A 8 14.47 7.13 33.49
C ASP A 8 14.86 6.28 34.71
N GLY A 9 16.07 6.50 35.23
CA GLY A 9 16.74 5.62 36.18
C GLY A 9 16.03 5.44 37.53
N GLY A 10 15.01 6.26 37.84
CA GLY A 10 14.27 6.21 39.10
C GLY A 10 12.80 5.79 39.01
N SER A 11 12.16 5.87 37.83
CA SER A 11 10.69 5.76 37.71
C SER A 11 10.20 4.61 36.82
N GLY A 12 11.10 3.96 36.07
CA GLY A 12 10.73 2.96 35.07
C GLY A 12 10.05 3.55 33.82
N ASN A 13 9.76 4.85 33.83
CA ASN A 13 9.22 5.57 32.69
C ASN A 13 10.27 5.67 31.59
N LEU A 14 9.82 5.71 30.34
CA LEU A 14 10.63 6.11 29.20
C LEU A 14 10.54 7.62 29.03
N VAL A 15 11.71 8.26 28.98
CA VAL A 15 11.90 9.66 28.60
C VAL A 15 12.67 9.72 27.30
N GLY A 16 12.64 10.88 26.63
CA GLY A 16 13.40 11.07 25.41
C GLY A 16 12.88 12.16 24.51
N VAL A 17 13.18 12.05 23.22
CA VAL A 17 12.96 13.11 22.24
C VAL A 17 12.41 12.54 20.95
N PHE A 18 11.39 13.19 20.41
CA PHE A 18 10.89 12.97 19.07
C PHE A 18 11.36 14.09 18.14
N ARG A 19 12.02 13.71 17.05
CA ARG A 19 12.53 14.62 16.02
C ARG A 19 11.72 14.46 14.74
N ARG A 20 11.34 15.59 14.15
CA ARG A 20 10.58 15.65 12.88
C ARG A 20 10.88 16.93 12.12
N PRO A 21 10.59 17.00 10.80
CA PRO A 21 10.57 18.27 10.08
C PRO A 21 9.72 19.33 10.82
N ALA A 22 10.18 20.58 10.83
CA ALA A 22 9.47 21.69 11.47
C ALA A 22 8.07 21.87 10.88
N LYS A 23 7.99 21.84 9.55
CA LYS A 23 6.75 21.90 8.78
C LYS A 23 6.56 20.57 8.08
N MET A 24 5.39 19.99 8.23
CA MET A 24 4.89 18.86 7.43
C MET A 24 3.38 18.74 7.65
N SER A 25 2.70 18.17 6.67
CA SER A 25 1.30 17.78 6.74
C SER A 25 1.20 16.26 6.81
N LEU A 26 0.25 15.77 7.60
CA LEU A 26 -0.13 14.37 7.60
C LEU A 26 -1.49 14.28 6.92
N SER A 27 -1.61 13.38 5.95
CA SER A 27 -2.85 13.13 5.21
C SER A 27 -3.49 11.81 5.67
N VAL A 28 -4.61 11.43 5.06
CA VAL A 28 -5.20 10.10 5.28
C VAL A 28 -4.20 9.03 4.84
N GLY A 29 -3.89 8.09 5.74
CA GLY A 29 -2.80 7.12 5.55
C GLY A 29 -1.43 7.63 6.03
N PRO A 30 -0.36 6.84 5.91
CA PRO A 30 0.96 7.21 6.43
C PRO A 30 1.70 8.12 5.44
N ILE A 31 1.12 9.25 5.02
CA ILE A 31 1.76 10.16 4.05
C ILE A 31 2.25 11.41 4.76
N ILE A 32 3.51 11.75 4.52
CA ILE A 32 4.13 13.00 4.98
C ILE A 32 4.27 13.91 3.76
N SER A 33 3.52 15.02 3.74
CA SER A 33 3.54 15.98 2.64
C SER A 33 4.21 17.28 3.05
N ASN A 34 4.90 17.90 2.10
CA ASN A 34 5.57 19.19 2.22
C ASN A 34 6.52 19.30 3.44
N PRO A 35 7.37 18.28 3.71
CA PRO A 35 8.34 18.38 4.78
C PRO A 35 9.32 19.52 4.49
N SER A 36 9.49 20.45 5.42
CA SER A 36 10.42 21.57 5.26
C SER A 36 10.86 22.17 6.59
N GLY A 37 11.94 22.95 6.53
CA GLY A 37 12.57 23.62 7.68
C GLY A 37 13.43 22.69 8.53
N SER A 38 14.28 23.28 9.36
CA SER A 38 15.19 22.54 10.23
C SER A 38 14.42 21.63 11.19
N PRO A 39 14.88 20.39 11.43
CA PRO A 39 14.20 19.46 12.32
C PRO A 39 13.97 20.04 13.72
N THR A 40 12.75 19.87 14.21
CA THR A 40 12.35 20.27 15.57
C THR A 40 12.44 19.08 16.52
N LYS A 41 12.71 19.37 17.79
CA LYS A 41 12.77 18.40 18.89
C LYS A 41 11.55 18.62 19.78
N LEU A 42 10.78 17.57 20.01
CA LEU A 42 9.64 17.55 20.93
C LEU A 42 9.96 16.59 22.08
N ALA A 43 9.81 17.04 23.32
CA ALA A 43 10.12 16.25 24.49
C ALA A 43 9.05 15.19 24.74
N VAL A 44 9.47 13.97 25.05
CA VAL A 44 8.60 12.95 25.63
C VAL A 44 8.35 13.33 27.09
N LYS A 45 7.10 13.64 27.43
CA LYS A 45 6.70 14.11 28.76
C LYS A 45 6.35 12.95 29.69
N SER A 46 5.76 11.89 29.14
CA SER A 46 5.36 10.71 29.89
C SER A 46 5.35 9.47 28.98
N SER A 47 5.37 8.29 29.58
CA SER A 47 5.08 7.05 28.87
C SER A 47 4.45 6.02 29.81
N ARG A 48 3.70 5.08 29.23
CA ARG A 48 3.07 3.97 29.96
C ARG A 48 2.90 2.76 29.06
N PHE A 49 2.99 1.58 29.63
CA PHE A 49 2.68 0.33 28.95
C PHE A 49 1.27 -0.13 29.34
N GLU A 50 0.48 -0.49 28.34
CA GLU A 50 -0.88 -1.00 28.53
C GLU A 50 -1.23 -1.93 27.37
N ASN A 51 -1.69 -3.16 27.68
CA ASN A 51 -2.10 -4.17 26.69
C ASN A 51 -1.06 -4.41 25.57
N ASP A 52 0.22 -4.64 25.94
CA ASP A 52 1.35 -4.82 25.02
C ASP A 52 1.61 -3.63 24.06
N ARG A 53 1.03 -2.47 24.34
CA ARG A 53 1.25 -1.23 23.62
C ARG A 53 1.97 -0.24 24.52
N LEU A 54 2.86 0.53 23.93
CA LEU A 54 3.55 1.62 24.60
C LEU A 54 2.90 2.94 24.19
N PHE A 55 2.29 3.62 25.16
CA PHE A 55 1.77 4.96 24.98
C PHE A 55 2.85 5.97 25.38
N VAL A 56 3.07 6.97 24.53
CA VAL A 56 4.08 8.00 24.73
C VAL A 56 3.41 9.36 24.54
N ASP A 57 3.42 10.18 25.58
CA ASP A 57 2.91 11.55 25.50
C ASP A 57 4.05 12.49 25.12
N ILE A 58 3.91 13.14 23.98
CA ILE A 58 4.93 14.00 23.38
C ILE A 58 4.43 15.44 23.39
N GLU A 59 5.30 16.39 23.69
CA GLU A 59 5.00 17.82 23.66
C GLU A 59 4.25 18.23 22.37
N ASN A 60 3.10 18.89 22.52
CA ASN A 60 2.33 19.35 21.37
C ASN A 60 3.06 20.50 20.67
N ARG A 61 3.20 20.38 19.36
CA ARG A 61 3.97 21.34 18.54
C ARG A 61 3.41 22.77 18.53
N ARG A 62 2.11 22.94 18.79
CA ARG A 62 1.41 24.25 18.74
C ARG A 62 1.31 24.89 20.12
N ASP A 63 1.24 24.07 21.17
CA ASP A 63 1.11 24.50 22.55
C ASP A 63 1.94 23.59 23.47
N PRO A 64 3.15 24.01 23.88
CA PRO A 64 4.05 23.20 24.72
C PRO A 64 3.47 22.79 26.09
N LYS A 65 2.35 23.40 26.52
CA LYS A 65 1.63 23.00 27.74
C LYS A 65 0.73 21.78 27.54
N LYS A 66 0.51 21.37 26.29
CA LYS A 66 -0.29 20.20 25.91
C LYS A 66 0.60 19.07 25.39
N VAL A 67 0.02 17.89 25.28
CA VAL A 67 0.68 16.70 24.72
C VAL A 67 -0.18 16.09 23.62
N ASP A 68 0.49 15.46 22.66
CA ASP A 68 -0.09 14.55 21.69
C ASP A 68 0.31 13.12 22.10
N THR A 69 -0.65 12.20 22.18
CA THR A 69 -0.39 10.81 22.57
C THR A 69 -0.12 9.95 21.34
N TYR A 70 1.02 9.27 21.37
CA TYR A 70 1.46 8.33 20.34
C TYR A 70 1.38 6.91 20.89
N ILE A 71 0.82 5.99 20.10
CA ILE A 71 0.67 4.59 20.50
C ILE A 71 1.60 3.73 19.66
N LEU A 72 2.53 3.06 20.32
CA LEU A 72 3.55 2.24 19.70
C LEU A 72 3.22 0.76 19.91
N THR A 73 3.13 0.02 18.81
CA THR A 73 2.90 -1.43 18.81
C THR A 73 4.10 -2.12 18.21
N LYS A 74 4.53 -3.24 18.77
CA LYS A 74 5.69 -3.98 18.28
C LYS A 74 5.48 -4.46 16.84
N LEU A 75 6.50 -4.32 16.01
CA LEU A 75 6.54 -4.85 14.65
C LEU A 75 7.83 -5.64 14.44
N GLY A 76 7.72 -6.98 14.47
CA GLY A 76 8.89 -7.84 14.36
C GLY A 76 9.89 -7.61 15.50
N HIS A 77 11.17 -7.86 15.24
CA HIS A 77 12.23 -7.69 16.23
C HIS A 77 12.68 -6.23 16.39
N ASP A 78 12.77 -5.50 15.27
CA ASP A 78 13.41 -4.19 15.19
C ASP A 78 12.49 -3.06 14.73
N GLY A 79 11.18 -3.30 14.64
CA GLY A 79 10.20 -2.30 14.21
C GLY A 79 9.19 -1.95 15.29
N LEU A 80 8.61 -0.76 15.16
CA LEU A 80 7.39 -0.33 15.84
C LEU A 80 6.42 0.24 14.81
N LEU A 81 5.11 0.03 15.03
CA LEU A 81 4.06 0.80 14.38
C LEU A 81 3.62 1.90 15.32
N MET A 82 3.67 3.14 14.82
CA MET A 82 3.27 4.33 15.54
C MET A 82 1.94 4.85 15.02
N GLU A 83 0.97 4.94 15.93
CA GLU A 83 -0.32 5.59 15.73
C GLU A 83 -0.33 6.93 16.47
N ILE A 84 -1.07 7.92 15.96
CA ILE A 84 -1.33 9.18 16.67
C ILE A 84 -2.78 9.13 17.16
N GLN A 85 -2.98 9.14 18.48
CA GLN A 85 -4.30 8.98 19.07
C GLN A 85 -5.24 10.11 18.61
N GLY A 86 -6.42 9.73 18.11
CA GLY A 86 -7.46 10.68 17.67
C GLY A 86 -7.17 11.37 16.34
N ALA A 87 -6.09 11.02 15.64
CA ALA A 87 -5.80 11.53 14.31
C ALA A 87 -6.10 10.47 13.24
N PRO A 88 -6.82 10.81 12.14
CA PRO A 88 -7.12 9.88 11.05
C PRO A 88 -5.91 9.68 10.12
N VAL A 89 -4.72 9.59 10.70
CA VAL A 89 -3.46 9.38 10.00
C VAL A 89 -3.13 7.89 10.07
N GLY A 90 -2.55 7.34 9.00
CA GLY A 90 -2.20 5.92 8.98
C GLY A 90 -1.07 5.56 9.96
N LEU A 91 -0.82 4.26 10.13
CA LEU A 91 0.26 3.76 10.98
C LEU A 91 1.63 4.07 10.36
N PHE A 92 2.48 4.77 11.12
CA PHE A 92 3.85 5.07 10.71
C PHE A 92 4.79 3.98 11.21
N PRO A 93 5.48 3.27 10.31
CA PRO A 93 6.52 2.36 10.72
C PRO A 93 7.75 3.12 11.21
N LEU A 94 8.28 2.72 12.35
CA LEU A 94 9.54 3.17 12.90
C LEU A 94 10.48 1.97 12.96
N MET A 95 11.62 2.07 12.29
CA MET A 95 12.67 1.04 12.35
C MET A 95 13.74 1.45 13.34
N ARG A 96 14.22 0.49 14.12
CA ARG A 96 15.36 0.67 15.03
C ARG A 96 16.57 1.07 14.20
N SER A 97 17.27 2.11 14.66
CA SER A 97 18.57 2.49 14.12
C SER A 97 19.66 2.14 15.11
N ASN A 98 20.76 1.59 14.59
CA ASN A 98 21.96 1.25 15.36
C ASN A 98 22.88 2.46 15.60
N SER A 99 22.59 3.60 14.96
CA SER A 99 23.30 4.87 15.12
C SER A 99 22.32 6.03 15.23
N GLY A 100 22.76 7.15 15.81
CA GLY A 100 21.99 8.38 15.81
C GLY A 100 21.67 8.79 14.37
N ILE A 101 20.39 8.77 13.99
CA ILE A 101 19.95 9.22 12.68
C ILE A 101 19.88 10.75 12.70
N ASP A 102 20.65 11.38 11.82
CA ASP A 102 20.41 12.76 11.42
C ASP A 102 19.27 12.79 10.39
N LEU A 103 18.28 13.63 10.64
CA LEU A 103 17.19 13.82 9.70
C LEU A 103 17.67 14.68 8.53
N ALA A 104 17.28 14.30 7.32
CA ALA A 104 17.50 15.12 6.13
C ALA A 104 17.02 16.55 6.39
N GLN A 105 17.72 17.52 5.79
CA GLN A 105 17.44 18.96 5.95
C GLN A 105 17.20 19.65 4.61
N ASP A 106 17.42 18.93 3.53
CA ASP A 106 17.42 19.31 2.12
C ASP A 106 16.17 18.80 1.39
N TRP A 107 15.05 18.67 2.10
CA TRP A 107 13.78 18.26 1.52
C TRP A 107 13.40 19.21 0.36
N ALA A 108 13.18 18.65 -0.82
CA ALA A 108 12.63 19.42 -1.93
C ALA A 108 11.22 19.93 -1.54
N PRO A 109 10.85 21.17 -1.91
CA PRO A 109 9.49 21.63 -1.76
C PRO A 109 8.54 20.70 -2.51
N ASP A 110 7.31 20.54 -2.00
CA ASP A 110 6.21 19.83 -2.66
C ASP A 110 6.35 18.31 -2.81
N ILE A 111 7.25 17.68 -2.07
CA ILE A 111 7.32 16.22 -2.02
C ILE A 111 6.27 15.62 -1.08
N SER A 112 5.74 14.46 -1.45
CA SER A 112 5.01 13.58 -0.56
C SER A 112 5.76 12.27 -0.41
N VAL A 113 6.11 11.94 0.83
CA VAL A 113 6.86 10.74 1.17
C VAL A 113 5.90 9.74 1.80
N ARG A 114 5.88 8.52 1.26
CA ARG A 114 5.30 7.35 1.90
C ARG A 114 6.45 6.58 2.56
N PRO A 115 6.38 6.24 3.86
CA PRO A 115 7.35 5.36 4.45
C PRO A 115 7.28 4.00 3.76
N ASP A 116 8.44 3.38 3.60
CA ASP A 116 8.50 2.01 3.10
C ASP A 116 7.63 1.11 3.99
N THR A 117 6.97 0.15 3.35
CA THR A 117 6.16 -0.83 4.08
C THR A 117 7.13 -1.82 4.74
N PRO A 118 7.32 -1.82 6.06
CA PRO A 118 8.31 -2.68 6.72
C PRO A 118 7.82 -4.12 6.88
N PHE A 119 6.59 -4.41 6.47
CA PHE A 119 6.02 -5.75 6.51
C PHE A 119 6.69 -6.55 5.40
N ALA A 120 7.15 -7.77 5.72
CA ALA A 120 7.45 -8.73 4.68
C ALA A 120 6.15 -9.04 3.92
N SER A 121 6.25 -9.24 2.61
CA SER A 121 5.12 -9.74 1.82
C SER A 121 4.68 -11.11 2.35
N ASN A 122 3.40 -11.41 2.21
CA ASN A 122 2.80 -12.64 2.69
C ASN A 122 3.28 -13.85 1.86
N GLU A 123 3.99 -14.78 2.51
CA GLU A 123 4.57 -15.96 1.85
C GLU A 123 3.50 -16.96 1.38
N ASP A 124 2.39 -17.11 2.11
CA ASP A 124 1.29 -17.98 1.68
C ASP A 124 0.63 -17.43 0.40
N LEU A 125 0.40 -16.11 0.34
CA LEU A 125 -0.10 -15.44 -0.85
C LEU A 125 0.89 -15.55 -2.02
N LYS A 126 2.20 -15.42 -1.75
CA LYS A 126 3.23 -15.65 -2.77
C LYS A 126 3.12 -17.05 -3.35
N LYS A 127 2.96 -18.08 -2.50
CA LYS A 127 2.79 -19.46 -2.96
C LYS A 127 1.53 -19.63 -3.82
N ILE A 128 0.39 -19.10 -3.39
CA ILE A 128 -0.86 -19.14 -4.17
C ILE A 128 -0.67 -18.51 -5.54
N PHE A 129 0.03 -17.38 -5.61
CA PHE A 129 0.37 -16.67 -6.84
C PHE A 129 1.31 -17.47 -7.74
N ASP A 130 2.39 -18.01 -7.20
CA ASP A 130 3.36 -18.78 -7.98
C ASP A 130 2.70 -20.01 -8.61
N GLU A 131 1.86 -20.71 -7.84
CA GLU A 131 1.08 -21.84 -8.34
C GLU A 131 0.04 -21.42 -9.40
N ASP A 132 -0.48 -20.19 -9.36
CA ASP A 132 -1.42 -19.65 -10.36
C ASP A 132 -0.70 -19.40 -11.68
N GLN A 133 0.46 -18.74 -11.60
CA GLN A 133 1.27 -18.44 -12.77
C GLN A 133 1.86 -19.70 -13.41
N ALA A 134 2.24 -20.71 -12.61
CA ALA A 134 2.82 -21.97 -13.10
C ALA A 134 1.88 -22.74 -14.05
N LEU A 135 0.56 -22.64 -13.86
CA LEU A 135 -0.42 -23.25 -14.78
C LEU A 135 -0.44 -22.60 -16.18
N ARG A 136 0.21 -21.44 -16.31
CA ARG A 136 0.15 -20.57 -17.51
C ARG A 136 1.49 -20.50 -18.24
N THR A 137 2.55 -21.11 -17.71
CA THR A 137 3.91 -21.11 -18.27
C THR A 137 4.23 -22.32 -19.16
N GLY A 138 3.24 -23.04 -19.69
CA GLY A 138 3.44 -24.25 -20.51
C GLY A 138 2.46 -24.45 -21.67
N GLN A 139 2.82 -25.34 -22.61
CA GLN A 139 2.00 -25.74 -23.79
C GLN A 139 0.72 -26.53 -23.44
N ASP A 140 0.53 -26.89 -22.16
CA ASP A 140 -0.59 -27.70 -21.66
C ASP A 140 -1.79 -26.89 -21.13
N SER A 141 -2.06 -25.73 -21.73
CA SER A 141 -3.30 -24.98 -21.51
C SER A 141 -4.57 -25.69 -22.01
N LYS A 142 -4.49 -26.99 -22.33
CA LYS A 142 -5.56 -27.77 -22.95
C LYS A 142 -6.73 -28.08 -22.01
N ASP A 143 -6.60 -27.85 -20.70
CA ASP A 143 -7.71 -27.98 -19.73
C ASP A 143 -8.03 -26.67 -19.01
N TRP A 144 -8.50 -25.68 -19.77
CA TRP A 144 -9.01 -24.42 -19.23
C TRP A 144 -10.13 -24.59 -18.19
N LYS A 145 -10.91 -25.68 -18.25
CA LYS A 145 -11.96 -25.94 -17.25
C LYS A 145 -11.37 -26.33 -15.89
N GLN A 146 -10.32 -27.16 -15.88
CA GLN A 146 -9.61 -27.51 -14.65
C GLN A 146 -8.85 -26.31 -14.09
N ILE A 147 -8.27 -25.49 -14.96
CA ILE A 147 -7.61 -24.24 -14.56
C ILE A 147 -8.63 -23.30 -13.89
N ALA A 148 -9.79 -23.05 -14.51
CA ALA A 148 -10.83 -22.17 -13.96
C ALA A 148 -11.34 -22.64 -12.58
N LYS A 149 -11.51 -23.95 -12.38
CA LYS A 149 -11.85 -24.51 -11.05
C LYS A 149 -10.77 -24.19 -10.02
N SER A 150 -9.50 -24.34 -10.38
CA SER A 150 -8.36 -24.03 -9.50
C SER A 150 -8.32 -22.54 -9.20
N ASP A 151 -8.57 -21.68 -10.18
CA ASP A 151 -8.59 -20.22 -10.02
C ASP A 151 -9.64 -19.79 -9.00
N LYS A 152 -10.82 -20.40 -9.01
CA LYS A 152 -11.87 -20.14 -8.01
C LYS A 152 -11.40 -20.46 -6.58
N VAL A 153 -10.72 -21.59 -6.39
CA VAL A 153 -10.18 -22.00 -5.07
C VAL A 153 -9.14 -20.99 -4.59
N ARG A 154 -8.25 -20.53 -5.47
CA ARG A 154 -7.26 -19.49 -5.12
C ARG A 154 -7.91 -18.17 -4.74
N ARG A 155 -8.93 -17.70 -5.47
CA ARG A 155 -9.66 -16.47 -5.11
C ARG A 155 -10.29 -16.55 -3.73
N GLN A 156 -10.83 -17.72 -3.36
CA GLN A 156 -11.37 -17.95 -2.01
C GLN A 156 -10.27 -17.89 -0.94
N ALA A 157 -9.10 -18.47 -1.20
CA ALA A 157 -7.95 -18.40 -0.29
C ALA A 157 -7.45 -16.95 -0.13
N VAL A 158 -7.34 -16.19 -1.22
CA VAL A 158 -6.97 -14.76 -1.18
C VAL A 158 -8.01 -13.94 -0.42
N MET A 159 -9.31 -14.20 -0.61
CA MET A 159 -10.38 -13.51 0.12
C MET A 159 -10.24 -13.73 1.62
N LYS A 160 -9.92 -14.96 2.05
CA LYS A 160 -9.70 -15.26 3.46
C LYS A 160 -8.54 -14.44 4.04
N LEU A 161 -7.38 -14.43 3.37
CA LEU A 161 -6.23 -13.61 3.77
C LEU A 161 -6.57 -12.11 3.82
N LEU A 162 -7.38 -11.62 2.87
CA LEU A 162 -7.83 -10.23 2.85
C LEU A 162 -8.73 -9.91 4.06
N GLN A 163 -9.67 -10.80 4.40
CA GLN A 163 -10.59 -10.64 5.54
C GLN A 163 -9.87 -10.71 6.89
N GLU A 164 -8.83 -11.55 6.99
CA GLU A 164 -7.94 -11.64 8.16
C GLU A 164 -6.98 -10.43 8.24
N GLY A 165 -6.95 -9.63 7.18
CA GLY A 165 -6.14 -8.42 7.08
C GLY A 165 -4.67 -8.69 6.74
N ASP A 166 -4.33 -9.86 6.24
CA ASP A 166 -2.95 -10.33 6.07
C ASP A 166 -2.23 -9.78 4.84
N LEU A 167 -2.92 -9.08 3.95
CA LEU A 167 -2.31 -8.34 2.83
C LEU A 167 -1.85 -6.97 3.33
N LYS A 168 -0.53 -6.76 3.40
CA LYS A 168 0.07 -5.56 4.00
C LYS A 168 0.85 -4.71 3.00
N THR A 169 1.57 -5.33 2.07
CA THR A 169 2.49 -4.66 1.13
C THR A 169 1.85 -4.41 -0.23
N GLY A 170 2.37 -3.46 -1.02
CA GLY A 170 1.90 -3.27 -2.39
C GLY A 170 2.00 -4.54 -3.24
N GLN A 171 3.04 -5.36 -3.01
CA GLN A 171 3.22 -6.64 -3.69
C GLN A 171 2.15 -7.67 -3.31
N ASP A 172 1.69 -7.68 -2.06
CA ASP A 172 0.58 -8.54 -1.65
C ASP A 172 -0.70 -8.21 -2.45
N TYR A 173 -1.06 -6.93 -2.50
CA TYR A 173 -2.24 -6.47 -3.23
C TYR A 173 -2.09 -6.68 -4.74
N GLU A 174 -0.90 -6.52 -5.30
CA GLU A 174 -0.64 -6.77 -6.72
C GLU A 174 -0.82 -8.26 -7.08
N ARG A 175 -0.25 -9.18 -6.28
CA ARG A 175 -0.44 -10.63 -6.47
C ARG A 175 -1.91 -11.01 -6.37
N ALA A 176 -2.61 -10.47 -5.38
CA ALA A 176 -4.04 -10.69 -5.21
C ALA A 176 -4.84 -10.18 -6.42
N ALA A 177 -4.51 -9.00 -6.96
CA ALA A 177 -5.12 -8.46 -8.17
C ALA A 177 -4.94 -9.41 -9.36
N ILE A 178 -3.72 -9.95 -9.56
CA ILE A 178 -3.46 -10.90 -10.65
C ILE A 178 -4.28 -12.19 -10.48
N ILE A 179 -4.43 -12.71 -9.26
CA ILE A 179 -5.27 -13.90 -9.02
C ILE A 179 -6.75 -13.60 -9.32
N TYR A 180 -7.26 -12.42 -8.94
CA TYR A 180 -8.64 -12.00 -9.25
C TYR A 180 -8.86 -11.70 -10.73
N GLN A 181 -7.83 -11.25 -11.45
CA GLN A 181 -7.87 -11.07 -12.89
C GLN A 181 -8.21 -12.38 -13.61
N HIS A 182 -7.87 -13.54 -13.06
CA HIS A 182 -8.27 -14.84 -13.61
C HIS A 182 -9.69 -15.28 -13.22
N GLY A 183 -10.50 -14.36 -12.72
CA GLY A 183 -11.92 -14.57 -12.49
C GLY A 183 -12.77 -14.68 -13.76
N GLU A 184 -14.05 -14.93 -13.53
CA GLU A 184 -15.03 -15.19 -14.60
C GLU A 184 -16.20 -14.19 -14.58
N THR A 185 -16.28 -13.36 -13.54
CA THR A 185 -17.42 -12.46 -13.30
C THR A 185 -16.98 -10.99 -13.30
N SER A 186 -17.93 -10.09 -13.54
CA SER A 186 -17.71 -8.64 -13.40
C SER A 186 -17.18 -8.28 -12.02
N ASP A 187 -17.67 -8.95 -10.98
CA ASP A 187 -17.27 -8.71 -9.58
C ASP A 187 -15.82 -9.14 -9.34
N ASP A 188 -15.37 -10.23 -9.94
CA ASP A 188 -13.96 -10.65 -9.87
C ASP A 188 -13.04 -9.58 -10.51
N PHE A 189 -13.42 -9.04 -11.67
CA PHE A 189 -12.63 -8.03 -12.37
C PHE A 189 -12.62 -6.68 -11.62
N LEU A 190 -13.75 -6.29 -11.04
CA LEU A 190 -13.82 -5.07 -10.23
C LEU A 190 -13.02 -5.21 -8.92
N MET A 191 -13.01 -6.41 -8.32
CA MET A 191 -12.15 -6.72 -7.17
C MET A 191 -10.66 -6.66 -7.58
N SER A 192 -10.29 -7.26 -8.72
CA SER A 192 -8.93 -7.16 -9.28
C SER A 192 -8.48 -5.71 -9.43
N HIS A 193 -9.35 -4.85 -10.01
CA HIS A 193 -9.07 -3.42 -10.16
C HIS A 193 -8.87 -2.71 -8.82
N SER A 194 -9.75 -2.99 -7.86
CA SER A 194 -9.68 -2.39 -6.52
C SER A 194 -8.39 -2.78 -5.78
N LEU A 195 -7.98 -4.05 -5.89
CA LEU A 195 -6.72 -4.54 -5.33
C LEU A 195 -5.50 -3.91 -6.03
N ALA A 196 -5.54 -3.74 -7.35
CA ALA A 196 -4.47 -3.06 -8.08
C ALA A 196 -4.32 -1.59 -7.66
N LEU A 197 -5.43 -0.87 -7.45
CA LEU A 197 -5.38 0.49 -6.89
C LEU A 197 -4.81 0.51 -5.47
N ALA A 198 -5.15 -0.47 -4.63
CA ALA A 198 -4.56 -0.62 -3.30
C ALA A 198 -3.04 -0.86 -3.39
N ALA A 199 -2.57 -1.69 -4.34
CA ALA A 199 -1.15 -1.92 -4.60
C ALA A 199 -0.42 -0.63 -4.99
N LEU A 200 -0.98 0.14 -5.93
CA LEU A 200 -0.44 1.45 -6.34
C LEU A 200 -0.39 2.43 -5.17
N SER A 201 -1.45 2.49 -4.36
CA SER A 201 -1.49 3.34 -3.16
C SER A 201 -0.41 2.96 -2.13
N LYS A 202 0.06 1.71 -2.16
CA LYS A 202 1.12 1.16 -1.31
C LYS A 202 2.50 1.21 -1.97
N GLY A 203 2.63 1.90 -3.10
CA GLY A 203 3.92 2.13 -3.75
C GLY A 203 4.40 0.98 -4.62
N ALA A 204 3.51 0.13 -5.16
CA ALA A 204 3.86 -0.88 -6.16
C ALA A 204 3.56 -0.38 -7.58
N PRO A 205 4.48 0.35 -8.25
CA PRO A 205 4.24 0.91 -9.59
C PRO A 205 4.08 -0.17 -10.68
N SER A 206 4.55 -1.39 -10.44
CA SER A 206 4.31 -2.55 -11.33
C SER A 206 2.83 -2.86 -11.51
N ALA A 207 1.98 -2.46 -10.55
CA ALA A 207 0.55 -2.73 -10.58
C ALA A 207 -0.25 -1.91 -11.62
N VAL A 208 0.38 -0.95 -12.33
CA VAL A 208 -0.32 -0.12 -13.35
C VAL A 208 -0.94 -0.98 -14.45
N TRP A 209 -0.22 -1.98 -14.94
CA TRP A 209 -0.75 -2.86 -15.99
C TRP A 209 -1.99 -3.63 -15.50
N ILE A 210 -1.92 -4.24 -14.31
CA ILE A 210 -3.07 -4.99 -13.80
C ILE A 210 -4.25 -4.08 -13.46
N ALA A 211 -4.03 -2.85 -13.00
CA ALA A 211 -5.09 -1.86 -12.77
C ALA A 211 -5.85 -1.50 -14.06
N THR A 212 -5.12 -1.28 -15.15
CA THR A 212 -5.71 -0.96 -16.47
C THR A 212 -6.36 -2.19 -17.11
N ALA A 213 -5.71 -3.35 -17.04
CA ALA A 213 -6.23 -4.59 -17.61
C ALA A 213 -7.49 -5.12 -16.93
N SER A 214 -7.59 -4.98 -15.61
CA SER A 214 -8.79 -5.38 -14.85
C SER A 214 -9.98 -4.46 -15.10
N MET A 215 -9.75 -3.15 -15.27
CA MET A 215 -10.81 -2.20 -15.63
C MET A 215 -11.38 -2.52 -17.01
N ASP A 216 -10.53 -2.77 -18.01
CA ASP A 216 -11.03 -3.12 -19.35
C ASP A 216 -11.82 -4.44 -19.33
N ARG A 217 -11.39 -5.46 -18.58
CA ARG A 217 -12.18 -6.72 -18.43
C ARG A 217 -13.51 -6.49 -17.73
N TYR A 218 -13.54 -5.64 -16.71
CA TYR A 218 -14.79 -5.25 -16.07
C TYR A 218 -15.74 -4.62 -17.08
N LEU A 219 -15.27 -3.63 -17.85
CA LEU A 219 -16.05 -2.94 -18.88
C LEU A 219 -16.57 -3.92 -19.95
N GLU A 220 -15.71 -4.79 -20.47
CA GLU A 220 -16.12 -5.82 -21.43
C GLU A 220 -17.19 -6.75 -20.86
N SER A 221 -17.03 -7.19 -19.61
CA SER A 221 -17.99 -8.10 -18.95
C SER A 221 -19.39 -7.51 -18.80
N ILE A 222 -19.52 -6.17 -18.82
CA ILE A 222 -20.80 -5.45 -18.73
C ILE A 222 -21.22 -4.82 -20.06
N GLY A 223 -20.58 -5.19 -21.18
CA GLY A 223 -20.91 -4.71 -22.53
C GLY A 223 -20.55 -3.24 -22.78
N ARG A 224 -19.53 -2.71 -22.09
CA ARG A 224 -19.01 -1.35 -22.28
C ARG A 224 -17.68 -1.38 -23.07
N PRO A 225 -17.36 -0.32 -23.82
CA PRO A 225 -16.08 -0.20 -24.51
C PRO A 225 -14.91 -0.13 -23.50
N GLN A 226 -13.77 -0.71 -23.88
CA GLN A 226 -12.51 -0.59 -23.15
C GLN A 226 -12.02 0.87 -23.12
N ILE A 227 -11.26 1.24 -22.09
CA ILE A 227 -10.61 2.56 -21.98
C ILE A 227 -9.14 2.47 -22.41
N TYR A 228 -8.45 1.40 -21.99
CA TYR A 228 -7.00 1.30 -22.14
C TYR A 228 -6.58 0.43 -23.34
N GLY A 229 -7.47 -0.41 -23.86
CA GLY A 229 -7.22 -1.26 -25.03
C GLY A 229 -6.36 -2.48 -24.69
N THR A 230 -6.46 -2.97 -23.46
CA THR A 230 -5.61 -4.06 -22.94
C THR A 230 -6.13 -5.46 -23.27
N GLN A 231 -7.41 -5.60 -23.66
CA GLN A 231 -8.00 -6.90 -23.95
C GLN A 231 -7.98 -7.18 -25.46
N SER A 232 -7.62 -8.42 -25.81
CA SER A 232 -7.67 -8.90 -27.20
C SER A 232 -9.11 -9.26 -27.56
N VAL A 233 -9.78 -8.40 -28.33
CA VAL A 233 -11.16 -8.65 -28.76
C VAL A 233 -11.19 -9.81 -29.76
N VAL A 234 -11.74 -10.97 -29.37
CA VAL A 234 -11.89 -12.14 -30.26
C VAL A 234 -13.11 -12.02 -31.20
N GLN A 235 -14.07 -11.15 -30.88
CA GLN A 235 -15.20 -10.84 -31.75
C GLN A 235 -15.35 -9.33 -31.92
N ALA A 236 -15.00 -8.84 -33.11
CA ALA A 236 -15.38 -7.51 -33.57
C ALA A 236 -16.92 -7.43 -33.69
N SER A 237 -17.60 -7.20 -32.58
CA SER A 237 -18.91 -6.54 -32.66
C SER A 237 -18.63 -5.05 -32.74
N PRO A 238 -19.12 -4.33 -33.77
CA PRO A 238 -19.00 -2.89 -33.79
C PRO A 238 -19.90 -2.35 -32.66
N ALA A 239 -19.30 -1.90 -31.56
CA ALA A 239 -20.05 -1.23 -30.50
C ALA A 239 -20.22 0.26 -30.86
N PRO A 240 -21.40 0.87 -30.65
CA PRO A 240 -21.79 2.14 -31.28
C PRO A 240 -21.13 3.40 -30.71
N ASP A 241 -20.32 3.30 -29.66
CA ASP A 241 -19.71 4.44 -28.99
C ASP A 241 -18.24 4.13 -28.70
N THR A 242 -17.36 4.45 -29.65
CA THR A 242 -15.91 4.40 -29.42
C THR A 242 -15.55 5.47 -28.39
N VAL A 243 -15.08 5.05 -27.21
CA VAL A 243 -14.35 5.96 -26.34
C VAL A 243 -13.14 6.45 -27.14
N ALA A 244 -12.98 7.76 -27.28
CA ALA A 244 -11.83 8.32 -27.96
C ALA A 244 -10.55 7.76 -27.31
N PRO A 245 -9.54 7.35 -28.10
CA PRO A 245 -8.33 6.76 -27.55
C PRO A 245 -7.68 7.73 -26.58
N LEU A 246 -7.16 7.20 -25.46
CA LEU A 246 -6.41 8.01 -24.51
C LEU A 246 -5.25 8.74 -25.22
N PRO A 247 -5.00 10.02 -24.89
CA PRO A 247 -3.87 10.75 -25.46
C PRO A 247 -2.55 9.99 -25.30
N GLN A 248 -1.71 10.00 -26.34
CA GLN A 248 -0.46 9.23 -26.36
C GLN A 248 0.47 9.56 -25.19
N ALA A 249 0.50 10.82 -24.74
CA ALA A 249 1.25 11.23 -23.56
C ALA A 249 0.81 10.47 -22.30
N LEU A 250 -0.51 10.34 -22.08
CA LEU A 250 -1.05 9.62 -20.94
C LEU A 250 -0.79 8.11 -21.04
N ARG A 251 -0.87 7.53 -22.25
CA ARG A 251 -0.52 6.11 -22.46
C ARG A 251 0.93 5.84 -22.08
N LYS A 252 1.85 6.73 -22.45
CA LYS A 252 3.26 6.65 -22.07
C LYS A 252 3.45 6.71 -20.55
N ASP A 253 2.77 7.63 -19.88
CA ASP A 253 2.87 7.77 -18.42
C ASP A 253 2.31 6.55 -17.67
N LEU A 254 1.34 5.85 -18.28
CA LEU A 254 0.78 4.60 -17.78
C LEU A 254 1.54 3.35 -18.26
N ALA A 255 2.68 3.51 -18.96
CA ALA A 255 3.44 2.41 -19.56
C ALA A 255 2.59 1.46 -20.44
N LEU A 256 1.58 1.99 -21.12
CA LEU A 256 0.72 1.25 -22.04
C LEU A 256 1.33 1.23 -23.45
N PRO A 257 1.12 0.16 -24.25
CA PRO A 257 1.53 0.13 -25.66
C PRO A 257 0.84 1.24 -26.46
N GLU A 258 1.43 1.66 -27.58
CA GLU A 258 0.84 2.69 -28.44
C GLU A 258 -0.57 2.29 -28.92
N SER A 259 -1.46 3.28 -29.05
CA SER A 259 -2.78 3.02 -29.64
C SER A 259 -2.59 2.55 -31.08
N ARG A 260 -3.26 1.46 -31.47
CA ARG A 260 -3.29 1.07 -32.88
C ARG A 260 -4.01 2.16 -33.69
N PRO A 261 -3.47 2.56 -34.86
CA PRO A 261 -4.11 3.54 -35.73
C PRO A 261 -5.46 3.06 -36.27
#